data_AF-A0A1F2Q1L0-F1
#
_entry.id   AF-A0A1F2Q1L0-F1
#
_cell.length_a   1.000
_cell.length_b   1.000
_cell.length_c   1.000
_cell.angle_alpha   90.00
_cell.angle_beta   90.00
_cell.angle_gamma   90.00
#
_symmetry.space_group_name_H-M   'P 1'
#
loop_
_entity.id
_entity.type
_entity.pdbx_description
1 polymer ?
#
loop_
_entity_poly.entity_id
_entity_poly.type
_entity_poly.pdbx_seq_one_letter_code
_entity_poly.pdbx_strand_id
1 'polypeptide(L)'
;MAKENASLPGRAREAADNDVTVLRAAREIFAEQGWNAPVSAIAARAGVGVGSIYRRYRGKEELAQSLRVWAIDHLATLARECVSTAKTDEAVLKTFFSRYLTESVGPLIPVLGGRLPEHAEVTRAAEELEDALQSMVDVCIDAHEVPPGFTAADVMLMTVHLRPTLPIEGDRATEIHTRYLDFMLDGLRGGTPQPSITPPSWSEWLQMWQGT
;
A
#
# COMPACT_ATOMS: atom_id res chain seq x y z
N MET A 1 43.87 -0.57 23.45
CA MET A 1 42.67 0.22 23.78
C MET A 1 41.73 0.19 22.58
N ALA A 2 40.72 -0.68 22.60
CA ALA A 2 39.64 -0.68 21.63
C ALA A 2 38.33 -0.52 22.43
N LYS A 3 37.59 0.56 22.18
CA LYS A 3 36.24 0.73 22.72
C LYS A 3 35.29 0.01 21.77
N GLU A 4 34.87 -1.18 22.18
CA GLU A 4 33.80 -1.94 21.56
C GLU A 4 32.48 -1.19 21.79
N ASN A 5 31.95 -0.59 20.72
CA ASN A 5 30.74 0.21 20.77
C ASN A 5 29.53 -0.71 20.58
N ALA A 6 29.16 -1.44 21.64
CA ALA A 6 27.93 -2.22 21.66
C ALA A 6 26.73 -1.27 21.44
N SER A 7 26.04 -1.40 20.31
CA SER A 7 24.82 -0.64 20.06
C SER A 7 23.71 -1.13 20.98
N LEU A 8 23.26 -0.28 21.91
CA LEU A 8 22.18 -0.61 22.84
C LEU A 8 20.87 -0.91 22.08
N PRO A 9 20.10 -1.95 22.48
CA PRO A 9 18.86 -2.37 21.80
C PRO A 9 17.83 -1.24 21.61
N GLY A 10 17.81 -0.26 22.52
CA GLY A 10 16.93 0.90 22.46
C GLY A 10 17.20 1.81 21.25
N ARG A 11 18.45 1.97 20.83
CA ARG A 11 18.80 2.78 19.65
C ARG A 11 18.36 2.14 18.34
N ALA A 12 18.35 0.81 18.26
CA ALA A 12 17.88 0.09 17.08
C ALA A 12 16.35 0.18 16.94
N ARG A 13 15.62 0.07 18.06
CA ARG A 13 14.16 0.25 18.09
C ARG A 13 13.75 1.69 17.79
N GLU A 14 14.41 2.67 18.41
CA GLU A 14 14.21 4.09 18.13
C GLU A 14 14.57 4.45 16.66
N ALA A 15 15.60 3.81 16.10
CA ALA A 15 15.93 3.95 14.67
C ALA A 15 14.93 3.25 13.73
N ALA A 16 14.19 2.23 14.17
CA ALA A 16 13.12 1.60 13.40
C ALA A 16 11.81 2.41 13.46
N ASP A 17 11.46 2.92 14.65
CA ASP A 17 10.28 3.76 14.85
C ASP A 17 10.41 5.12 14.14
N ASN A 18 11.63 5.68 14.13
CA ASN A 18 11.93 6.89 13.35
C ASN A 18 11.81 6.65 11.84
N ASP A 19 12.05 5.43 11.37
CA ASP A 19 11.91 5.10 9.94
C ASP A 19 10.47 5.07 9.49
N VAL A 20 9.61 4.42 10.26
CA VAL A 20 8.18 4.42 9.96
C VAL A 20 7.63 5.84 9.91
N THR A 21 8.10 6.71 10.82
CA THR A 21 7.72 8.13 10.83
C THR A 21 8.16 8.86 9.56
N VAL A 22 9.41 8.68 9.13
CA VAL A 22 9.94 9.30 7.91
C VAL A 22 9.26 8.76 6.66
N LEU A 23 9.04 7.44 6.56
CA LEU A 23 8.39 6.82 5.41
C LEU A 23 6.90 7.23 5.31
N ARG A 24 6.18 7.29 6.43
CA ARG A 24 4.80 7.81 6.44
C ARG A 24 4.75 9.27 5.97
N ALA A 25 5.64 10.12 6.48
CA ALA A 25 5.74 11.51 6.02
C ALA A 25 6.11 11.61 4.54
N ALA A 26 7.02 10.76 4.06
CA ALA A 26 7.38 10.70 2.65
C ALA A 26 6.18 10.32 1.79
N ARG A 27 5.38 9.35 2.23
CA ARG A 27 4.17 8.91 1.55
C ARG A 27 3.17 10.04 1.37
N GLU A 28 2.87 10.77 2.44
CA GLU A 28 1.94 11.91 2.41
C GLU A 28 2.46 13.01 1.49
N ILE A 29 3.74 13.39 1.63
CA ILE A 29 4.33 14.47 0.82
C ILE A 29 4.39 14.11 -0.66
N PHE A 30 4.70 12.85 -1.02
CA PHE A 30 4.65 12.42 -2.40
C PHE A 30 3.22 12.36 -2.96
N ALA A 31 2.23 11.99 -2.14
CA ALA A 31 0.83 12.00 -2.56
C ALA A 31 0.32 13.45 -2.79
N GLU A 32 0.72 14.40 -1.94
CA GLU A 32 0.30 15.80 -2.02
C GLU A 32 1.02 16.59 -3.12
N GLN A 33 2.33 16.42 -3.24
CA GLN A 33 3.21 17.28 -4.05
C GLN A 33 3.87 16.55 -5.24
N GLY A 34 3.59 15.26 -5.39
CA GLY A 34 4.15 14.42 -6.43
C GLY A 34 5.64 14.17 -6.28
N TRP A 35 6.23 13.54 -7.31
CA TRP A 35 7.64 13.17 -7.32
C TRP A 35 8.58 14.34 -7.08
N ASN A 36 8.24 15.59 -7.45
CA ASN A 36 9.15 16.74 -7.34
C ASN A 36 9.30 17.30 -5.90
N ALA A 37 8.54 16.80 -4.93
CA ALA A 37 8.57 17.27 -3.54
C ALA A 37 9.99 17.25 -2.93
N PRO A 38 10.44 18.30 -2.23
CA PRO A 38 11.78 18.32 -1.67
C PRO A 38 11.88 17.44 -0.41
N VAL A 39 13.04 16.81 -0.19
CA VAL A 39 13.30 16.02 1.03
C VAL A 39 13.17 16.86 2.30
N SER A 40 13.36 18.18 2.20
CA SER A 40 13.10 19.10 3.31
C SER A 40 11.64 19.17 3.75
N ALA A 41 10.68 19.03 2.82
CA ALA A 41 9.27 18.98 3.17
C ALA A 41 8.93 17.67 3.91
N ILE A 42 9.55 16.55 3.51
CA ILE A 42 9.44 15.25 4.19
C ILE A 42 10.01 15.37 5.62
N ALA A 43 11.20 15.95 5.76
CA ALA A 43 11.84 16.15 7.06
C ALA A 43 10.98 17.01 8.00
N ALA A 44 10.42 18.12 7.47
CA ALA A 44 9.52 18.98 8.22
C ALA A 44 8.25 18.24 8.68
N ARG A 45 7.62 17.45 7.79
CA ARG A 45 6.45 16.63 8.12
C ARG A 45 6.75 15.56 9.16
N ALA A 46 7.92 14.92 9.07
CA ALA A 46 8.37 13.91 10.02
C ALA A 46 8.88 14.49 11.36
N GLY A 47 9.04 15.82 11.47
CA GLY A 47 9.62 16.46 12.66
C GLY A 47 11.10 16.13 12.88
N VAL A 48 11.84 15.81 11.81
CA VAL A 48 13.27 15.44 11.88
C VAL A 48 14.13 16.42 11.09
N GLY A 49 15.43 16.45 11.40
CA GLY A 49 16.40 17.21 10.60
C GLY A 49 16.68 16.56 9.24
N VAL A 50 16.80 17.35 8.19
CA VAL A 50 17.12 16.88 6.82
C VAL A 50 18.40 16.03 6.78
N GLY A 51 19.42 16.40 7.56
CA GLY A 51 20.66 15.64 7.69
C GLY A 51 20.47 14.24 8.29
N SER A 52 19.42 14.01 9.10
CA SER A 52 19.09 12.66 9.59
C SER A 52 18.57 11.75 8.48
N ILE A 53 17.76 12.30 7.56
CA ILE A 53 17.28 11.55 6.40
C ILE A 53 18.46 11.20 5.48
N TYR A 54 19.32 12.16 5.13
CA TYR A 54 20.48 11.90 4.25
C TYR A 54 21.55 10.98 4.84
N ARG A 55 21.65 10.89 6.18
CA ARG A 55 22.50 9.89 6.81
C ARG A 55 21.98 8.46 6.61
N ARG A 56 20.68 8.30 6.44
CA ARG A 56 20.02 7.01 6.30
C ARG A 56 19.81 6.60 4.85
N TYR A 57 19.35 7.53 4.04
CA TYR A 57 19.10 7.33 2.62
C TYR A 57 20.07 8.22 1.83
N ARG A 58 20.86 7.65 0.93
CA ARG A 58 21.85 8.32 0.08
C ARG A 58 21.21 9.15 -1.03
N GLY A 59 19.95 9.53 -0.87
CA GLY A 59 19.21 10.34 -1.82
C GLY A 59 17.71 10.13 -1.72
N LYS A 60 16.99 10.93 -2.50
CA LYS A 60 15.53 10.87 -2.63
C LYS A 60 15.06 9.56 -3.27
N GLU A 61 15.84 9.03 -4.23
CA GLU A 61 15.54 7.76 -4.88
C GLU A 61 15.60 6.60 -3.90
N GLU A 62 16.66 6.49 -3.09
CA GLU A 62 16.77 5.43 -2.07
C GLU A 62 15.65 5.54 -1.03
N LEU A 63 15.34 6.77 -0.56
CA LEU A 63 14.18 7.00 0.32
C LEU A 63 12.87 6.52 -0.32
N ALA A 64 12.68 6.80 -1.62
CA ALA A 64 11.47 6.40 -2.34
C ALA A 64 11.41 4.89 -2.59
N GLN A 65 12.53 4.21 -2.82
CA GLN A 65 12.57 2.74 -2.91
C GLN A 65 12.24 2.10 -1.55
N SER A 66 12.83 2.59 -0.46
CA SER A 66 12.49 2.11 0.89
C SER A 66 11.03 2.35 1.24
N LEU A 67 10.47 3.49 0.81
CA LEU A 67 9.04 3.77 0.94
C LEU A 67 8.18 2.79 0.15
N ARG A 68 8.56 2.43 -1.09
CA ARG A 68 7.83 1.43 -1.89
C ARG A 68 7.81 0.09 -1.19
N VAL A 69 8.96 -0.40 -0.74
CA VAL A 69 9.06 -1.67 0.01
C VAL A 69 8.15 -1.62 1.24
N TRP A 70 8.29 -0.60 2.09
CA TRP A 70 7.48 -0.46 3.29
C TRP A 70 5.97 -0.42 3.01
N ALA A 71 5.54 0.32 1.99
CA ALA A 71 4.12 0.43 1.65
C ALA A 71 3.55 -0.90 1.10
N ILE A 72 4.34 -1.64 0.32
CA ILE A 72 3.95 -2.95 -0.20
C ILE A 72 3.87 -3.96 0.94
N ASP A 73 4.89 -4.03 1.81
CA ASP A 73 4.93 -4.92 2.96
C ASP A 73 3.76 -4.66 3.92
N HIS A 74 3.41 -3.39 4.13
CA HIS A 74 2.27 -3.01 4.97
C HIS A 74 0.95 -3.52 4.37
N LEU A 75 0.77 -3.41 3.05
CA LEU A 75 -0.44 -3.92 2.37
C LEU A 75 -0.52 -5.44 2.39
N ALA A 76 0.61 -6.13 2.20
CA ALA A 76 0.70 -7.59 2.27
C ALA A 76 0.39 -8.08 3.70
N THR A 77 0.85 -7.34 4.71
CA THR A 77 0.57 -7.62 6.12
C THR A 77 -0.91 -7.41 6.43
N LEU A 78 -1.51 -6.33 5.95
CA LEU A 78 -2.94 -6.08 6.09
C LEU A 78 -3.78 -7.23 5.51
N ALA A 79 -3.44 -7.71 4.30
CA ALA A 79 -4.14 -8.84 3.69
C ALA A 79 -4.06 -10.11 4.56
N ARG A 80 -2.86 -10.47 5.05
CA ARG A 80 -2.65 -11.61 5.94
C ARG A 80 -3.41 -11.49 7.27
N GLU A 81 -3.42 -10.30 7.87
CA GLU A 81 -4.16 -10.03 9.11
C GLU A 81 -5.67 -10.21 8.90
N CYS A 82 -6.22 -9.67 7.82
CA CYS A 82 -7.64 -9.81 7.51
C CYS A 82 -8.06 -11.28 7.37
N VAL A 83 -7.25 -12.11 6.70
CA VAL A 83 -7.50 -13.56 6.60
C VAL A 83 -7.40 -14.24 7.97
N SER A 84 -6.33 -13.98 8.74
CA SER A 84 -6.07 -14.69 10.00
C SER A 84 -7.04 -14.34 11.13
N THR A 85 -7.62 -13.14 11.11
CA THR A 85 -8.54 -12.63 12.15
C THR A 85 -10.01 -12.75 11.78
N ALA A 86 -10.31 -13.21 10.57
CA ALA A 86 -11.66 -13.35 10.06
C ALA A 86 -12.51 -14.26 10.97
N LYS A 87 -13.69 -13.77 11.33
CA LYS A 87 -14.72 -14.57 12.00
C LYS A 87 -15.64 -15.20 10.96
N THR A 88 -16.35 -16.26 11.33
CA THR A 88 -17.18 -17.08 10.43
C THR A 88 -18.16 -16.30 9.56
N ASP A 89 -18.66 -15.14 10.03
CA ASP A 89 -19.63 -14.32 9.29
C ASP A 89 -19.06 -12.96 8.82
N GLU A 90 -17.77 -12.70 9.04
CA GLU A 90 -17.15 -11.42 8.69
C GLU A 90 -16.56 -11.48 7.28
N ALA A 91 -16.96 -10.53 6.43
CA ALA A 91 -16.48 -10.43 5.07
C ALA A 91 -15.02 -9.92 5.02
N VAL A 92 -14.09 -10.79 4.65
CA VAL A 92 -12.65 -10.51 4.65
C VAL A 92 -12.32 -9.34 3.73
N LEU A 93 -12.90 -9.31 2.53
CA LEU A 93 -12.62 -8.26 1.55
C LEU A 93 -13.12 -6.89 2.03
N LYS A 94 -14.27 -6.87 2.71
CA LYS A 94 -14.81 -5.64 3.31
C LYS A 94 -13.88 -5.12 4.39
N THR A 95 -13.39 -5.99 5.28
CA THR A 95 -12.50 -5.60 6.36
C THR A 95 -11.17 -5.09 5.81
N PHE A 96 -10.60 -5.75 4.80
CA PHE A 96 -9.39 -5.30 4.11
C PHE A 96 -9.55 -3.89 3.53
N PHE A 97 -10.57 -3.65 2.70
CA PHE A 97 -10.76 -2.33 2.09
C PHE A 97 -11.16 -1.26 3.10
N SER A 98 -11.93 -1.60 4.13
CA SER A 98 -12.29 -0.65 5.19
C SER A 98 -11.04 -0.16 5.92
N ARG A 99 -10.15 -1.09 6.32
CA ARG A 99 -8.86 -0.76 6.93
C ARG A 99 -7.96 0.00 5.98
N TYR A 100 -7.88 -0.40 4.71
CA TYR A 100 -7.13 0.34 3.69
C TYR A 100 -7.63 1.78 3.54
N LEU A 101 -8.95 2.00 3.56
CA LEU A 101 -9.59 3.32 3.45
C LEU A 101 -9.41 4.19 4.71
N THR A 102 -9.01 3.63 5.85
CA THR A 102 -8.73 4.38 7.07
C THR A 102 -7.24 4.54 7.37
N GLU A 103 -6.41 3.57 7.00
CA GLU A 103 -4.99 3.49 7.42
C GLU A 103 -4.00 3.98 6.35
N SER A 104 -4.41 3.99 5.08
CA SER A 104 -3.54 4.29 3.93
C SER A 104 -3.90 5.64 3.29
N VAL A 105 -2.97 6.26 2.55
CA VAL A 105 -3.23 7.50 1.76
C VAL A 105 -3.43 7.22 0.26
N GLY A 106 -3.65 5.96 -0.11
CA GLY A 106 -3.78 5.53 -1.51
C GLY A 106 -2.56 4.76 -2.02
N PRO A 107 -2.63 4.12 -3.20
CA PRO A 107 -1.55 3.30 -3.72
C PRO A 107 -0.41 4.21 -4.20
N LEU A 108 0.84 3.83 -3.93
CA LEU A 108 2.01 4.59 -4.38
C LEU A 108 2.35 4.38 -5.85
N ILE A 109 1.88 3.27 -6.44
CA ILE A 109 2.25 2.88 -7.79
C ILE A 109 1.85 3.92 -8.86
N PRO A 110 0.71 4.65 -8.78
CA PRO A 110 0.40 5.70 -9.76
C PRO A 110 1.27 6.96 -9.59
N VAL A 111 1.85 7.17 -8.40
CA VAL A 111 2.68 8.34 -8.09
C VAL A 111 4.15 8.09 -8.45
N LEU A 112 4.65 6.88 -8.17
CA LEU A 112 6.07 6.52 -8.27
C LEU A 112 6.38 5.48 -9.36
N GLY A 113 5.35 4.85 -9.96
CA GLY A 113 5.51 3.88 -11.03
C GLY A 113 6.25 4.47 -12.23
N GLY A 114 7.14 3.67 -12.83
CA GLY A 114 7.91 4.03 -14.03
C GLY A 114 8.98 5.11 -13.84
N ARG A 115 9.01 5.79 -12.68
CA ARG A 115 9.91 6.93 -12.41
C ARG A 115 11.23 6.53 -11.77
N LEU A 116 11.28 5.34 -11.18
CA LEU A 116 12.44 4.83 -10.47
C LEU A 116 12.96 3.58 -11.18
N PRO A 117 14.29 3.35 -11.17
CA PRO A 117 14.84 2.12 -11.69
C PRO A 117 14.28 0.90 -10.94
N GLU A 118 14.34 -0.25 -11.59
CA GLU A 118 14.01 -1.52 -10.95
C GLU A 118 14.87 -1.73 -9.70
N HIS A 119 14.26 -2.33 -8.67
CA HIS A 119 14.90 -2.55 -7.39
C HIS A 119 14.50 -3.91 -6.84
N ALA A 120 15.48 -4.79 -6.61
CA ALA A 120 15.23 -6.18 -6.26
C ALA A 120 14.35 -6.36 -5.01
N GLU A 121 14.52 -5.51 -4.00
CA GLU A 121 13.68 -5.57 -2.79
C GLU A 121 12.23 -5.17 -3.07
N VAL A 122 12.00 -4.26 -4.01
CA VAL A 122 10.63 -3.88 -4.41
C VAL A 122 9.98 -5.01 -5.20
N THR A 123 10.73 -5.66 -6.09
CA THR A 123 10.26 -6.85 -6.82
C THR A 123 9.86 -7.95 -5.85
N ARG A 124 10.74 -8.30 -4.90
CA ARG A 124 10.45 -9.30 -3.86
C ARG A 124 9.21 -8.95 -3.03
N ALA A 125 9.11 -7.69 -2.58
CA ALA A 125 7.94 -7.24 -1.82
C ALA A 125 6.65 -7.37 -2.67
N ALA A 126 6.71 -7.06 -3.97
CA ALA A 126 5.56 -7.18 -4.87
C ALA A 126 5.13 -8.64 -5.08
N GLU A 127 6.08 -9.57 -5.18
CA GLU A 127 5.81 -11.02 -5.22
C GLU A 127 5.14 -11.48 -3.91
N GLU A 128 5.66 -11.06 -2.75
CA GLU A 128 5.07 -11.38 -1.44
C GLU A 128 3.68 -10.77 -1.24
N LEU A 129 3.42 -9.61 -1.85
CA LEU A 129 2.09 -8.99 -1.86
C LEU A 129 1.12 -9.77 -2.77
N GLU A 130 1.57 -10.20 -3.95
CA GLU A 130 0.77 -11.04 -4.86
C GLU A 130 0.30 -12.30 -4.12
N ASP A 131 1.23 -13.03 -3.50
CA ASP A 131 0.92 -14.26 -2.76
C ASP A 131 -0.07 -14.02 -1.61
N ALA A 132 0.10 -12.93 -0.86
CA ALA A 132 -0.78 -12.58 0.25
C ALA A 132 -2.19 -12.20 -0.23
N LEU A 133 -2.29 -11.42 -1.32
CA LEU A 133 -3.57 -11.04 -1.90
C LEU A 133 -4.27 -12.23 -2.56
N GLN A 134 -3.52 -13.12 -3.23
CA GLN A 134 -4.09 -14.31 -3.84
C GLN A 134 -4.66 -15.24 -2.78
N SER A 135 -3.92 -15.47 -1.69
CA SER A 135 -4.43 -16.24 -0.55
C SER A 135 -5.71 -15.64 0.04
N MET A 136 -5.79 -14.31 0.14
CA MET A 136 -7.00 -13.62 0.61
C MET A 136 -8.17 -13.79 -0.37
N VAL A 137 -7.90 -13.68 -1.67
CA VAL A 137 -8.90 -13.86 -2.74
C VAL A 137 -9.46 -15.28 -2.71
N ASP A 138 -8.62 -16.30 -2.53
CA ASP A 138 -9.05 -17.69 -2.45
C ASP A 138 -10.05 -17.89 -1.29
N VAL A 139 -9.76 -17.32 -0.10
CA VAL A 139 -10.70 -17.31 1.04
C VAL A 139 -12.02 -16.61 0.70
N CYS A 140 -11.95 -15.47 -0.01
CA CYS A 140 -13.14 -14.72 -0.41
C CYS A 140 -14.00 -15.48 -1.43
N ILE A 141 -13.37 -16.25 -2.34
CA ILE A 141 -14.07 -17.10 -3.32
C ILE A 141 -14.79 -18.25 -2.60
N ASP A 142 -14.11 -18.92 -1.68
CA ASP A 142 -14.66 -20.02 -0.88
C ASP A 142 -15.85 -19.56 -0.01
N ALA A 143 -15.79 -18.33 0.50
CA ALA A 143 -16.87 -17.69 1.25
C ALA A 143 -17.97 -17.07 0.37
N HIS A 144 -17.85 -17.15 -0.96
CA HIS A 144 -18.77 -16.52 -1.92
C HIS A 144 -18.89 -14.99 -1.75
N GLU A 145 -17.84 -14.33 -1.27
CA GLU A 145 -17.77 -12.86 -1.20
C GLU A 145 -17.51 -12.23 -2.57
N VAL A 146 -16.80 -12.94 -3.44
CA VAL A 146 -16.42 -12.51 -4.79
C VAL A 146 -16.66 -13.63 -5.81
N PRO A 147 -16.86 -13.30 -7.10
CA PRO A 147 -17.06 -14.31 -8.12
C PRO A 147 -15.79 -15.13 -8.41
N PRO A 148 -15.95 -16.37 -8.94
CA PRO A 148 -14.83 -17.10 -9.52
C PRO A 148 -14.13 -16.28 -10.61
N GLY A 149 -12.81 -16.24 -10.57
CA GLY A 149 -12.00 -15.46 -11.52
C GLY A 149 -11.63 -14.04 -11.04
N PHE A 150 -12.09 -13.61 -9.87
CA PHE A 150 -11.53 -12.44 -9.20
C PHE A 150 -10.06 -12.71 -8.82
N THR A 151 -9.15 -11.74 -9.00
CA THR A 151 -7.70 -11.94 -8.83
C THR A 151 -7.05 -10.96 -7.85
N ALA A 152 -5.81 -11.24 -7.45
CA ALA A 152 -4.98 -10.27 -6.71
C ALA A 152 -4.82 -8.93 -7.45
N ALA A 153 -4.79 -8.95 -8.79
CA ALA A 153 -4.73 -7.74 -9.61
C ALA A 153 -6.04 -6.94 -9.54
N ASP A 154 -7.21 -7.59 -9.47
CA ASP A 154 -8.49 -6.91 -9.23
C ASP A 154 -8.50 -6.19 -7.87
N VAL A 155 -7.96 -6.81 -6.82
CA VAL A 155 -7.81 -6.15 -5.52
C VAL A 155 -6.97 -4.88 -5.65
N MET A 156 -5.82 -4.96 -6.33
CA MET A 156 -4.97 -3.79 -6.53
C MET A 156 -5.62 -2.72 -7.39
N LEU A 157 -6.30 -3.09 -8.46
CA LEU A 157 -7.07 -2.14 -9.28
C LEU A 157 -8.17 -1.47 -8.46
N MET A 158 -8.87 -2.21 -7.61
CA MET A 158 -9.85 -1.64 -6.70
C MET A 158 -9.22 -0.62 -5.75
N THR A 159 -7.98 -0.81 -5.27
CA THR A 159 -7.29 0.23 -4.46
C THR A 159 -7.10 1.55 -5.21
N VAL A 160 -6.95 1.51 -6.54
CA VAL A 160 -6.84 2.70 -7.40
C VAL A 160 -8.22 3.34 -7.61
N HIS A 161 -9.26 2.54 -7.83
CA HIS A 161 -10.61 3.03 -8.15
C HIS A 161 -11.42 3.46 -6.92
N LEU A 162 -11.15 2.90 -5.73
CA LEU A 162 -11.92 3.17 -4.51
C LEU A 162 -11.50 4.46 -3.80
N ARG A 163 -10.31 4.98 -4.08
CA ARG A 163 -9.79 6.20 -3.45
C ARG A 163 -9.26 7.21 -4.47
N PRO A 164 -10.12 7.73 -5.37
CA PRO A 164 -9.73 8.88 -6.17
C PRO A 164 -9.46 10.09 -5.26
N THR A 165 -8.60 10.99 -5.70
CA THR A 165 -8.44 12.29 -5.04
C THR A 165 -9.74 13.08 -5.21
N LEU A 166 -10.42 13.37 -4.11
CA LEU A 166 -11.62 14.20 -4.11
C LEU A 166 -11.26 15.64 -3.70
N PRO A 167 -11.89 16.67 -4.28
CA PRO A 167 -11.68 18.08 -3.89
C PRO A 167 -12.42 18.43 -2.59
N ILE A 168 -12.34 17.54 -1.60
CA ILE A 168 -12.93 17.65 -0.26
C ILE A 168 -11.98 17.00 0.74
N GLU A 169 -11.95 17.53 1.96
CA GLU A 169 -10.95 17.13 2.96
C GLU A 169 -11.48 16.08 3.94
N GLY A 170 -10.53 15.33 4.50
CA GLY A 170 -10.69 14.57 5.75
C GLY A 170 -11.76 13.47 5.72
N ASP A 171 -12.43 13.33 6.85
CA ASP A 171 -13.36 12.23 7.14
C ASP A 171 -14.47 12.08 6.10
N ARG A 172 -14.90 13.19 5.49
CA ARG A 172 -15.96 13.16 4.48
C ARG A 172 -15.56 12.43 3.21
N ALA A 173 -14.30 12.56 2.78
CA ALA A 173 -13.79 11.80 1.64
C ALA A 173 -13.79 10.30 1.95
N THR A 174 -13.36 9.93 3.16
CA THR A 174 -13.38 8.53 3.63
C THR A 174 -14.79 7.97 3.68
N GLU A 175 -15.76 8.68 4.24
CA GLU A 175 -17.17 8.27 4.26
C GLU A 175 -17.73 8.00 2.85
N ILE A 176 -17.38 8.86 1.89
CA ILE A 176 -17.79 8.67 0.49
C ILE A 176 -17.15 7.42 -0.10
N HIS A 177 -15.84 7.22 0.09
CA HIS A 177 -15.18 6.00 -0.37
C HIS A 177 -15.77 4.74 0.26
N THR A 178 -16.07 4.75 1.57
CA THR A 178 -16.73 3.63 2.27
C THR A 178 -18.11 3.35 1.69
N ARG A 179 -18.89 4.39 1.37
CA ARG A 179 -20.20 4.21 0.72
C ARG A 179 -20.07 3.53 -0.65
N TYR A 180 -19.08 3.91 -1.45
CA TYR A 180 -18.86 3.28 -2.75
C TYR A 180 -18.27 1.87 -2.63
N LEU A 181 -17.48 1.59 -1.58
CA LEU A 181 -17.07 0.24 -1.23
C LEU A 181 -18.28 -0.66 -0.98
N ASP A 182 -19.25 -0.21 -0.18
CA ASP A 182 -20.46 -0.99 0.09
C ASP A 182 -21.21 -1.35 -1.22
N PHE A 183 -21.39 -0.38 -2.12
CA PHE A 183 -22.02 -0.65 -3.42
C PHE A 183 -21.24 -1.63 -4.29
N MET A 184 -19.91 -1.53 -4.32
CA MET A 184 -19.08 -2.46 -5.10
C MET A 184 -19.17 -3.88 -4.53
N LEU A 185 -19.07 -4.04 -3.21
CA LEU A 185 -19.13 -5.34 -2.55
C LEU A 185 -20.52 -5.98 -2.67
N ASP A 186 -21.60 -5.20 -2.55
CA ASP A 186 -22.95 -5.70 -2.78
C ASP A 186 -23.14 -6.16 -4.23
N GLY A 187 -22.55 -5.44 -5.20
CA GLY A 187 -22.53 -5.83 -6.61
C GLY A 187 -21.76 -7.14 -6.86
N LEU A 188 -20.62 -7.34 -6.18
CA LEU A 188 -19.81 -8.56 -6.29
C LEU A 188 -20.55 -9.80 -5.75
N ARG A 189 -21.29 -9.65 -4.64
CA ARG A 189 -22.11 -10.74 -4.04
C ARG A 189 -23.41 -11.02 -4.80
N GLY A 190 -23.98 -10.00 -5.46
CA GLY A 190 -25.27 -10.06 -6.13
C GLY A 190 -25.32 -10.96 -7.38
N GLY A 191 -24.16 -11.44 -7.85
CA GLY A 191 -24.05 -12.35 -8.98
C GLY A 191 -24.16 -11.67 -10.34
N THR A 192 -23.10 -11.83 -11.14
CA THR A 192 -22.97 -11.56 -12.59
C THR A 192 -23.07 -10.10 -13.06
N PRO A 193 -21.90 -9.51 -13.30
CA PRO A 193 -21.41 -9.42 -14.66
C PRO A 193 -20.50 -10.63 -14.89
N GLN A 194 -20.72 -11.39 -15.96
CA GLN A 194 -19.58 -12.09 -16.56
C GLN A 194 -18.77 -11.01 -17.25
N PRO A 195 -17.58 -10.64 -16.74
CA PRO A 195 -16.75 -9.66 -17.42
C PRO A 195 -16.50 -10.16 -18.84
N SER A 196 -16.64 -9.29 -19.84
CA SER A 196 -16.45 -9.66 -21.25
C SER A 196 -14.99 -9.91 -21.62
N ILE A 197 -14.08 -9.74 -20.66
CA ILE A 197 -12.64 -9.88 -20.82
C ILE A 197 -12.11 -10.91 -19.81
N THR A 198 -10.95 -11.48 -20.12
CA THR A 198 -10.19 -12.27 -19.14
C THR A 198 -9.82 -11.41 -17.93
N PRO A 199 -9.82 -11.99 -16.71
CA PRO A 199 -9.37 -11.26 -15.53
C PRO A 199 -7.94 -10.74 -15.70
N PRO A 200 -7.62 -9.58 -15.10
CA PRO A 200 -6.27 -9.04 -15.15
C PRO A 200 -5.31 -9.95 -14.41
N SER A 201 -4.14 -10.16 -14.99
CA SER A 201 -3.00 -10.81 -14.35
C SER A 201 -2.17 -9.82 -13.53
N TRP A 202 -1.39 -10.34 -12.58
CA TRP A 202 -0.47 -9.52 -11.80
C TRP A 202 0.60 -8.84 -12.66
N SER A 203 1.08 -9.54 -13.69
CA SER A 203 2.05 -8.98 -14.63
C SER A 203 1.47 -7.81 -15.43
N GLU A 204 0.20 -7.89 -15.85
CA GLU A 204 -0.51 -6.75 -16.47
C GLU A 204 -0.59 -5.58 -15.49
N TRP A 205 -0.96 -5.82 -14.22
CA TRP A 205 -0.98 -4.78 -13.18
C TRP A 205 0.38 -4.08 -13.02
N LEU A 206 1.47 -4.83 -12.97
CA LEU A 206 2.82 -4.26 -12.86
C LEU A 206 3.21 -3.44 -14.10
N GLN A 207 2.82 -3.90 -15.29
CA GLN A 207 3.14 -3.25 -16.57
C GLN A 207 2.38 -1.94 -16.78
N MET A 208 1.14 -1.80 -16.26
CA MET A 208 0.31 -0.59 -16.41
C MET A 208 1.03 0.69 -15.99
N TRP A 209 1.99 0.60 -15.08
CA TRP A 209 2.67 1.75 -14.48
C TRP A 209 4.15 1.88 -14.89
N GLN A 210 4.63 1.08 -15.84
CA GLN A 210 6.02 1.16 -16.34
C GLN A 210 6.25 2.23 -17.43
N GLY A 211 5.21 2.98 -17.84
CA GLY A 211 5.28 3.86 -19.01
C GLY A 211 4.54 5.20 -18.94
N THR A 212 4.26 5.75 -17.75
CA THR A 212 3.63 7.08 -17.56
C THR A 212 4.56 8.13 -16.99
#